data_AF-A0AAX0S2G2-F1
#
_entry.id   AF-A0AAX0S2G2-F1
#
_cell.length_a   1.000
_cell.length_b   1.000
_cell.length_c   1.000
_cell.angle_alpha   90.00
_cell.angle_beta   90.00
_cell.angle_gamma   90.00
#
_symmetry.space_group_name_H-M   'P 1'
#
loop_
_entity.id
_entity.type
_entity.pdbx_description
1 polymer ?
#
loop_
_entity_poly.entity_id
_entity_poly.type
_entity_poly.pdbx_seq_one_letter_code
_entity_poly.pdbx_strand_id
1 'polypeptide(L)'
;MIYEETYHYLLRNVSSTEFDTCLYSLLHSDWDGVIQSPLHMMASGVGTTEKYLKQIIKKFTSPQGCLQKVFVPVDQGGDVLYKFNLGPTSNLDFNSKTDRYCKKYRFFYSEAFKNLTIHAKRLLLMGAFRMSVTKSEEVLFDYSEIVPDSSSLFTRQRLLDAIDTVHKTLGNLVTISFASKAFSKKEAVVFTFNEGMLEQYMENRAERACLRRTIFNTGFLGHISDSVCMELERVGKYIFRSFLQDAKKSGISMDIQHELLKLARFVYTYSLKKLGLALPANKHLLAAPKQASAYLSTIIYNETLVQMAKYSHRAESIKSLLDRDHFHKSISEKALGREVNYLEVDQHIEPIRVKLKQADFIHNVLNNWCEEWLISRVKTVTEESEAEGIRKKTSDNKRTASEFITDLRNDTYDKLDKLMTLIRKFGNLAVPPSSQNSSLTKKKAIIQSYFAIGASRRALCIIFLTFTLNVFVQCVFPRPFLLMVLSFYKIIMRADQFSFFCPHRVLWIINAVCELQISICRL
;
A
#
# COMPACT_ATOMS: atom_id res chain seq x y z
N MET A 1 -7.61 0.15 14.90
CA MET A 1 -7.59 -0.89 15.95
C MET A 1 -7.34 -0.21 17.28
N ILE A 2 -7.44 -0.90 18.42
CA ILE A 2 -6.96 -0.38 19.72
C ILE A 2 -5.67 -1.14 20.04
N TYR A 3 -4.52 -0.50 19.85
CA TYR A 3 -3.21 -1.13 20.03
C TYR A 3 -2.84 -1.22 21.51
N GLU A 4 -1.89 -2.10 21.84
CA GLU A 4 -1.43 -2.35 23.22
C GLU A 4 -0.99 -1.06 23.95
N GLU A 5 -0.28 -0.15 23.28
CA GLU A 5 0.08 1.15 23.85
C GLU A 5 -1.16 1.99 24.21
N THR A 6 -2.12 2.08 23.28
CA THR A 6 -3.38 2.79 23.52
C THR A 6 -4.19 2.13 24.64
N TYR A 7 -4.20 0.81 24.68
CA TYR A 7 -4.83 0.01 25.73
C TYR A 7 -4.26 0.36 27.11
N HIS A 8 -2.94 0.35 27.27
CA HIS A 8 -2.30 0.70 28.54
C HIS A 8 -2.56 2.15 28.95
N TYR A 9 -2.57 3.07 27.98
CA TYR A 9 -2.92 4.47 28.24
C TYR A 9 -4.36 4.61 28.75
N LEU A 10 -5.32 3.95 28.10
CA LEU A 10 -6.74 3.95 28.49
C LEU A 10 -6.99 3.33 29.87
N LEU A 11 -6.17 2.36 30.28
CA LEU A 11 -6.28 1.75 31.60
C LEU A 11 -5.84 2.67 32.74
N ARG A 12 -4.92 3.61 32.51
CA ARG A 12 -4.24 4.34 33.59
C ARG A 12 -4.49 5.84 33.59
N ASN A 13 -4.52 6.47 32.41
CA ASN A 13 -4.25 7.90 32.28
C ASN A 13 -5.47 8.74 31.90
N VAL A 14 -6.65 8.12 31.75
CA VAL A 14 -7.87 8.79 31.27
C VAL A 14 -9.00 8.71 32.29
N SER A 15 -9.78 9.79 32.34
CA SER A 15 -11.13 9.85 32.91
C SER A 15 -12.16 9.18 31.98
N SER A 16 -13.41 9.06 32.44
CA SER A 16 -14.48 8.39 31.69
C SER A 16 -14.72 9.01 30.30
N THR A 17 -14.84 10.34 30.20
CA THR A 17 -15.08 11.02 28.91
C THR A 17 -13.85 11.06 28.01
N GLU A 18 -12.65 11.13 28.60
CA GLU A 18 -11.38 11.03 27.86
C GLU A 18 -11.20 9.65 27.23
N PHE A 19 -11.65 8.61 27.93
CA PHE A 19 -11.67 7.24 27.42
C PHE A 19 -12.52 7.14 26.14
N ASP A 20 -13.76 7.62 26.20
CA ASP A 20 -14.67 7.63 25.05
C ASP A 20 -14.15 8.50 23.91
N THR A 21 -13.51 9.63 24.25
CA THR A 21 -12.84 10.53 23.29
C THR A 21 -11.77 9.80 22.50
N CYS A 22 -10.91 9.02 23.16
CA CYS A 22 -9.89 8.22 22.51
C CYS A 22 -10.50 7.13 21.61
N LEU A 23 -11.51 6.39 22.09
CA LEU A 23 -12.17 5.36 21.31
C LEU A 23 -12.85 5.92 20.06
N TYR A 24 -13.56 7.04 20.20
CA TYR A 24 -14.20 7.74 19.10
C TYR A 24 -13.17 8.22 18.08
N SER A 25 -12.05 8.78 18.54
CA SER A 25 -10.95 9.24 17.68
C SER A 25 -10.38 8.10 16.85
N LEU A 26 -10.06 6.96 17.47
CA LEU A 26 -9.59 5.75 16.78
C LEU A 26 -10.59 5.21 15.74
N LEU A 27 -11.89 5.43 15.95
CA LEU A 27 -12.90 5.05 14.97
C LEU A 27 -12.86 5.95 13.72
N HIS A 28 -12.51 7.22 13.88
CA HIS A 28 -12.58 8.27 12.86
C HIS A 28 -11.22 8.77 12.36
N SER A 29 -10.11 8.12 12.73
CA SER A 29 -8.79 8.37 12.17
C SER A 29 -8.60 7.72 10.80
N ASP A 30 -8.02 8.46 9.86
CA ASP A 30 -7.63 7.98 8.53
C ASP A 30 -6.34 7.11 8.55
N TRP A 31 -5.77 6.82 7.37
CA TRP A 31 -4.53 6.02 7.30
C TRP A 31 -3.31 6.70 7.92
N ASP A 32 -3.28 8.03 7.99
CA ASP A 32 -2.19 8.81 8.58
C ASP A 32 -2.40 9.06 10.09
N GLY A 33 -3.51 8.55 10.65
CA GLY A 33 -3.91 8.76 12.02
C GLY A 33 -4.65 10.08 12.26
N VAL A 34 -4.91 10.88 11.21
CA VAL A 34 -5.60 12.18 11.32
C VAL A 34 -7.09 11.95 11.54
N ILE A 35 -7.64 12.58 12.57
CA ILE A 35 -9.05 12.50 12.94
C ILE A 35 -9.85 13.35 11.97
N GLN A 36 -10.71 12.69 11.18
CA GLN A 36 -11.49 13.34 10.11
C GLN A 36 -12.85 13.87 10.56
N SER A 37 -13.21 13.66 11.84
CA SER A 37 -14.48 14.09 12.42
C SER A 37 -14.39 15.55 12.90
N PRO A 38 -15.32 16.43 12.50
CA PRO A 38 -15.36 17.79 13.02
C PRO A 38 -15.75 17.79 14.50
N LEU A 39 -15.37 18.85 15.21
CA LEU A 39 -15.51 18.94 16.67
C LEU A 39 -16.95 18.70 17.17
N HIS A 40 -17.95 19.27 16.51
CA HIS A 40 -19.36 19.13 16.90
C HIS A 40 -19.85 17.68 16.80
N MET A 41 -19.47 16.96 15.73
CA MET A 41 -19.79 15.54 15.54
C MET A 41 -19.07 14.67 16.58
N MET A 42 -17.82 15.02 16.88
CA MET A 42 -17.04 14.34 17.91
C MET A 42 -17.63 14.53 19.31
N ALA A 43 -18.07 15.73 19.65
CA ALA A 43 -18.71 16.02 20.93
C ALA A 43 -20.01 15.23 21.08
N SER A 44 -20.88 15.26 20.06
CA SER A 44 -22.11 14.47 20.03
C SER A 44 -21.85 12.96 20.12
N GLY A 45 -20.88 12.46 19.35
CA GLY A 45 -20.52 11.04 19.34
C GLY A 45 -19.96 10.53 20.68
N VAL A 46 -19.18 11.35 21.37
CA VAL A 46 -18.67 11.08 22.72
C VAL A 46 -19.74 11.23 23.79
N GLY A 47 -20.82 11.99 23.54
CA GLY A 47 -21.85 12.31 24.52
C GLY A 47 -21.44 13.46 25.45
N THR A 48 -20.76 14.48 24.91
CA THR A 48 -20.31 15.65 25.67
C THR A 48 -20.53 16.96 24.92
N THR A 49 -20.19 18.09 25.54
CA THR A 49 -20.29 19.43 24.93
C THR A 49 -19.01 19.78 24.18
N GLU A 50 -19.12 20.59 23.11
CA GLU A 50 -17.94 21.09 22.40
C GLU A 50 -16.96 21.84 23.32
N LYS A 51 -17.49 22.58 24.30
CA LYS A 51 -16.69 23.31 25.29
C LYS A 51 -15.79 22.36 26.08
N TYR A 52 -16.37 21.27 26.58
CA TYR A 52 -15.62 20.28 27.36
C TYR A 52 -14.65 19.49 26.45
N LEU A 53 -15.08 19.14 25.24
CA LEU A 53 -14.21 18.47 24.27
C LEU A 53 -12.98 19.32 23.90
N LYS A 54 -13.13 20.65 23.74
CA LYS A 54 -11.98 21.56 23.54
C LYS A 54 -10.99 21.50 24.70
N GLN A 55 -11.46 21.36 25.94
CA GLN A 55 -10.60 21.21 27.12
C GLN A 55 -9.84 19.87 27.07
N ILE A 56 -10.51 18.78 26.69
CA ILE A 56 -9.86 17.47 26.49
C ILE A 56 -8.80 17.56 25.38
N ILE A 57 -9.12 18.16 24.24
CA ILE A 57 -8.17 18.32 23.12
C ILE A 57 -6.96 19.16 23.56
N LYS A 58 -7.16 20.26 24.28
CA LYS A 58 -6.08 21.07 24.84
C LYS A 58 -5.20 20.25 25.79
N LYS A 59 -5.82 19.43 26.64
CA LYS A 59 -5.11 18.52 27.55
C LYS A 59 -4.30 17.46 26.78
N PHE A 60 -4.85 16.89 25.71
CA PHE A 60 -4.24 15.84 24.89
C PHE A 60 -3.13 16.33 23.96
N THR A 61 -3.10 17.62 23.64
CA THR A 61 -2.06 18.28 22.83
C THR A 61 -0.95 18.90 23.67
N SER A 62 -1.21 19.14 24.96
CA SER A 62 -0.23 19.69 25.90
C SER A 62 0.71 18.58 26.39
N PRO A 63 2.02 18.87 26.53
CA PRO A 63 2.94 17.93 27.18
C PRO A 63 2.54 17.74 28.65
N GLN A 64 2.42 16.48 29.10
CA GLN A 64 2.09 16.15 30.50
C GLN A 64 3.27 15.41 31.14
N GLY A 65 4.28 16.17 31.57
CA GLY A 65 5.52 15.60 32.11
C GLY A 65 6.21 14.70 31.07
N CYS A 66 6.46 13.44 31.43
CA CYS A 66 7.06 12.43 30.54
C CYS A 66 6.05 11.71 29.64
N LEU A 67 4.74 11.97 29.76
CA LEU A 67 3.72 11.32 28.94
C LEU A 67 3.71 11.87 27.53
N GLN A 68 3.67 10.96 26.56
CA GLN A 68 3.49 11.27 25.15
C GLN A 68 2.18 12.02 24.90
N LYS A 69 2.21 13.00 24.01
CA LYS A 69 1.01 13.70 23.56
C LYS A 69 0.07 12.73 22.86
N VAL A 70 -1.18 12.70 23.28
CA VAL A 70 -2.21 11.85 22.68
C VAL A 70 -2.57 12.37 21.30
N PHE A 71 -2.68 13.70 21.15
CA PHE A 71 -2.99 14.38 19.89
C PHE A 71 -1.83 15.27 19.46
N VAL A 72 -1.51 15.22 18.17
CA VAL A 72 -0.55 16.12 17.52
C VAL A 72 -1.31 17.00 16.52
N PRO A 73 -1.24 18.34 16.64
CA PRO A 73 -1.89 19.21 15.68
C PRO A 73 -1.25 19.08 14.29
N VAL A 74 -2.07 19.11 13.24
CA VAL A 74 -1.66 19.03 11.85
C VAL A 74 -2.44 20.07 11.05
N ASP A 75 -1.74 20.97 10.37
CA ASP A 75 -2.36 21.94 9.47
C ASP A 75 -2.71 21.26 8.13
N GLN A 76 -3.99 21.23 7.80
CA GLN A 76 -4.48 20.72 6.52
C GLN A 76 -5.47 21.71 5.90
N GLY A 77 -5.06 22.39 4.83
CA GLY A 77 -5.96 23.22 4.03
C GLY A 77 -6.49 24.46 4.74
N GLY A 78 -5.76 24.99 5.73
CA GLY A 78 -6.17 26.16 6.52
C GLY A 78 -6.90 25.81 7.82
N ASP A 79 -7.29 24.55 8.00
CA ASP A 79 -7.87 24.03 9.24
C ASP A 79 -6.82 23.26 10.07
N VAL A 80 -6.91 23.42 11.39
CA VAL A 80 -6.12 22.63 12.35
C VAL A 80 -6.86 21.33 12.64
N LEU A 81 -6.32 20.21 12.16
CA LEU A 81 -6.77 18.87 12.51
C LEU A 81 -5.84 18.25 13.55
N TYR A 82 -6.23 17.08 14.08
CA TYR A 82 -5.45 16.38 15.10
C TYR A 82 -5.14 14.96 14.65
N LYS A 83 -3.87 14.58 14.77
CA LYS A 83 -3.38 13.21 14.58
C LYS A 83 -3.37 12.46 15.92
N PHE A 84 -3.97 11.27 15.92
CA PHE A 84 -3.90 10.34 17.05
C PHE A 84 -2.48 9.75 17.14
N ASN A 85 -1.87 9.84 18.32
CA ASN A 85 -0.44 9.61 18.50
C ASN A 85 -0.14 8.61 19.65
N LEU A 86 -1.04 7.66 19.90
CA LEU A 86 -0.78 6.51 20.76
C LEU A 86 -0.85 5.23 19.92
N GLY A 87 0.23 4.45 19.89
CA GLY A 87 0.38 3.29 19.02
C GLY A 87 0.97 3.62 17.64
N PRO A 88 1.00 2.65 16.72
CA PRO A 88 1.49 2.84 15.36
C PRO A 88 0.78 4.02 14.69
N THR A 89 1.56 5.01 14.29
CA THR A 89 1.04 6.27 13.75
C THR A 89 0.43 6.15 12.35
N SER A 90 0.58 4.99 11.70
CA SER A 90 -0.12 4.63 10.47
C SER A 90 -0.72 3.23 10.60
N ASN A 91 -1.94 3.03 10.09
CA ASN A 91 -2.57 1.69 10.05
C ASN A 91 -1.80 0.68 9.17
N LEU A 92 -0.76 1.14 8.45
CA LEU A 92 0.04 0.37 7.51
C LEU A 92 1.30 -0.26 8.15
N ASP A 93 1.61 0.12 9.39
CA ASP A 93 2.76 -0.39 10.13
C ASP A 93 2.44 -1.58 11.02
N PHE A 94 1.21 -2.09 10.96
CA PHE A 94 0.80 -3.27 11.70
C PHE A 94 1.62 -4.52 11.32
N ASN A 95 2.28 -5.11 12.30
CA ASN A 95 2.96 -6.39 12.21
C ASN A 95 2.20 -7.46 12.98
N SER A 96 1.60 -8.41 12.26
CA SER A 96 0.80 -9.49 12.85
C SER A 96 1.57 -10.44 13.78
N LYS A 97 2.91 -10.40 13.76
CA LYS A 97 3.76 -11.23 14.63
C LYS A 97 4.05 -10.59 15.98
N THR A 98 4.12 -9.26 16.03
CA THR A 98 4.52 -8.52 17.24
C THR A 98 3.36 -7.76 17.86
N ASP A 99 2.46 -7.25 17.04
CA ASP A 99 1.49 -6.27 17.48
C ASP A 99 0.21 -6.94 17.96
N ARG A 100 -0.12 -6.70 19.22
CA ARG A 100 -1.38 -7.11 19.82
C ARG A 100 -2.37 -5.95 19.76
N TYR A 101 -3.63 -6.28 19.47
CA TYR A 101 -4.67 -5.27 19.38
C TYR A 101 -6.05 -5.82 19.75
N CYS A 102 -6.90 -4.89 20.20
CA CYS A 102 -8.33 -5.10 20.32
C CYS A 102 -9.06 -4.55 19.09
N LYS A 103 -10.01 -5.33 18.56
CA LYS A 103 -10.98 -4.84 17.57
C LYS A 103 -11.82 -3.72 18.20
N LYS A 104 -12.34 -2.81 17.36
CA LYS A 104 -13.23 -1.73 17.78
C LYS A 104 -14.66 -2.26 17.91
N TYR A 105 -14.91 -3.10 18.91
CA TYR A 105 -16.22 -3.75 19.09
C TYR A 105 -17.36 -2.74 19.19
N ARG A 106 -18.54 -3.12 18.68
CA ARG A 106 -19.71 -2.25 18.57
C ARG A 106 -20.17 -1.72 19.93
N PHE A 107 -20.10 -2.55 20.97
CA PHE A 107 -20.56 -2.16 22.31
C PHE A 107 -19.77 -0.98 22.89
N PHE A 108 -18.49 -0.80 22.54
CA PHE A 108 -17.68 0.35 22.97
C PHE A 108 -18.26 1.71 22.56
N TYR A 109 -19.12 1.72 21.54
CA TYR A 109 -19.71 2.93 20.96
C TYR A 109 -21.19 3.08 21.30
N SER A 110 -21.73 2.18 22.13
CA SER A 110 -23.12 2.22 22.58
C SER A 110 -23.32 3.23 23.70
N GLU A 111 -24.54 3.75 23.83
CA GLU A 111 -24.90 4.65 24.93
C GLU A 111 -24.76 3.98 26.30
N ALA A 112 -25.11 2.69 26.37
CA ALA A 112 -24.93 1.85 27.55
C ALA A 112 -23.45 1.82 28.01
N PHE A 113 -22.49 1.67 27.09
CA PHE A 113 -21.07 1.72 27.45
C PHE A 113 -20.62 3.09 27.92
N LYS A 114 -21.06 4.18 27.26
CA LYS A 114 -20.67 5.55 27.65
C LYS A 114 -21.07 5.88 29.08
N ASN A 115 -22.21 5.35 29.54
CA ASN A 115 -22.75 5.55 30.88
C ASN A 115 -22.06 4.71 31.97
N LEU A 116 -21.13 3.83 31.62
CA LEU A 116 -20.38 3.06 32.60
C LEU A 116 -19.41 3.93 33.41
N THR A 117 -19.12 3.49 34.64
CA THR A 117 -18.02 4.04 35.44
C THR A 117 -16.68 3.76 34.76
N ILE A 118 -15.68 4.58 35.06
CA ILE A 118 -14.32 4.39 34.50
C ILE A 118 -13.75 3.00 34.84
N HIS A 119 -14.03 2.47 36.04
CA HIS A 119 -13.59 1.14 36.44
C HIS A 119 -14.28 0.05 35.61
N ALA A 120 -15.59 0.14 35.38
CA ALA A 120 -16.32 -0.77 34.50
C ALA A 120 -15.82 -0.71 33.04
N LYS A 121 -15.55 0.49 32.50
CA LYS A 121 -14.96 0.66 31.16
C LYS A 121 -13.59 -0.01 31.04
N ARG A 122 -12.72 0.20 32.03
CA ARG A 122 -11.39 -0.42 32.08
C ARG A 122 -11.49 -1.94 32.16
N LEU A 123 -12.37 -2.47 33.01
CA LEU A 123 -12.57 -3.91 33.17
C LEU A 123 -13.05 -4.56 31.86
N LEU A 124 -14.02 -3.95 31.19
CA LEU A 124 -14.49 -4.42 29.89
C LEU A 124 -13.43 -4.33 28.81
N LEU A 125 -12.63 -3.27 28.78
CA LEU A 125 -11.53 -3.15 27.84
C LEU A 125 -10.48 -4.24 28.06
N MET A 126 -10.16 -4.59 29.31
CA MET A 126 -9.27 -5.72 29.62
C MET A 126 -9.81 -7.02 29.02
N GLY A 127 -11.07 -7.37 29.34
CA GLY A 127 -11.72 -8.58 28.82
C GLY A 127 -11.76 -8.61 27.29
N ALA A 128 -12.19 -7.51 26.67
CA ALA A 128 -12.31 -7.39 25.21
C ALA A 128 -10.95 -7.41 24.50
N PHE A 129 -9.90 -6.85 25.12
CA PHE A 129 -8.55 -6.92 24.58
C PHE A 129 -8.05 -8.37 24.58
N ARG A 130 -8.20 -9.09 25.70
CA ARG A 130 -7.82 -10.51 25.77
C ARG A 130 -8.63 -11.34 24.80
N MET A 131 -9.94 -11.13 24.69
CA MET A 131 -10.82 -11.79 23.71
C MET A 131 -10.32 -11.62 22.27
N SER A 132 -9.93 -10.39 21.91
CA SER A 132 -9.40 -10.11 20.56
C SER A 132 -8.05 -10.78 20.29
N VAL A 133 -7.18 -10.87 21.30
CA VAL A 133 -5.86 -11.50 21.19
C VAL A 133 -5.95 -13.02 21.18
N THR A 134 -6.76 -13.62 22.05
CA THR A 134 -6.94 -15.08 22.14
C THR A 134 -7.90 -15.62 21.09
N LYS A 135 -8.72 -14.76 20.47
CA LYS A 135 -9.81 -15.13 19.55
C LYS A 135 -10.82 -16.08 20.20
N SER A 136 -11.07 -15.88 21.50
CA SER A 136 -12.02 -16.66 22.29
C SER A 136 -12.98 -15.73 22.99
N GLU A 137 -14.28 -16.03 22.92
CA GLU A 137 -15.36 -15.29 23.58
C GLU A 137 -15.44 -15.61 25.08
N GLU A 138 -14.72 -16.64 25.53
CA GLU A 138 -14.44 -16.89 26.93
C GLU A 138 -12.98 -16.59 27.23
N VAL A 139 -12.72 -15.71 28.20
CA VAL A 139 -11.37 -15.34 28.62
C VAL A 139 -11.21 -15.31 30.13
N LEU A 140 -10.07 -15.80 30.59
CA LEU A 140 -9.74 -15.93 32.00
C LEU A 140 -8.57 -14.99 32.37
N PHE A 141 -8.68 -14.36 33.53
CA PHE A 141 -7.61 -13.59 34.17
C PHE A 141 -7.33 -14.18 35.54
N ASP A 142 -6.06 -14.30 35.91
CA ASP A 142 -5.72 -14.53 37.30
C ASP A 142 -6.09 -13.27 38.12
N TYR A 143 -6.65 -13.46 39.32
CA TYR A 143 -7.09 -12.33 40.15
C TYR A 143 -5.96 -11.31 40.39
N SER A 144 -4.74 -11.80 40.60
CA SER A 144 -3.53 -10.99 40.78
C SER A 144 -3.15 -10.14 39.55
N GLU A 145 -3.61 -10.50 38.34
CA GLU A 145 -3.40 -9.67 37.14
C GLU A 145 -4.29 -8.41 37.17
N ILE A 146 -5.46 -8.48 37.79
CA ILE A 146 -6.43 -7.37 37.87
C ILE A 146 -6.19 -6.54 39.13
N VAL A 147 -5.97 -7.23 40.26
CA VAL A 147 -5.72 -6.63 41.58
C VAL A 147 -4.32 -7.05 42.05
N PRO A 148 -3.25 -6.41 41.54
CA PRO A 148 -1.89 -6.63 42.06
C PRO A 148 -1.73 -6.06 43.48
N ASP A 149 -0.81 -6.62 44.25
CA ASP A 149 -0.61 -6.33 45.68
C ASP A 149 -0.11 -4.90 46.00
N SER A 150 0.21 -4.07 45.00
CA SER A 150 0.63 -2.67 45.20
C SER A 150 0.14 -1.71 44.10
N SER A 151 -0.33 -0.53 44.50
CA SER A 151 -0.82 0.58 43.63
C SER A 151 -1.70 0.16 42.44
N SER A 152 -2.67 -0.72 42.68
CA SER A 152 -3.52 -1.26 41.63
C SER A 152 -4.61 -0.30 41.14
N LEU A 153 -5.00 -0.44 39.87
CA LEU A 153 -6.15 0.25 39.28
C LEU A 153 -7.49 -0.23 39.88
N PHE A 154 -7.52 -1.45 40.40
CA PHE A 154 -8.66 -2.10 41.03
C PHE A 154 -8.30 -2.56 42.43
N THR A 155 -9.09 -2.15 43.43
CA THR A 155 -9.20 -2.88 44.70
C THR A 155 -10.27 -3.96 44.54
N ARG A 156 -10.34 -4.93 45.46
CA ARG A 156 -11.40 -5.96 45.44
C ARG A 156 -12.80 -5.33 45.36
N GLN A 157 -13.05 -4.29 46.17
CA GLN A 157 -14.34 -3.59 46.16
C GLN A 157 -14.60 -2.92 44.81
N ARG A 158 -13.63 -2.19 44.25
CA ARG A 158 -13.81 -1.53 42.93
C ARG A 158 -14.03 -2.54 41.80
N LEU A 159 -13.46 -3.74 41.92
CA LEU A 159 -13.71 -4.83 40.97
C LEU A 159 -15.14 -5.34 41.08
N LEU A 160 -15.64 -5.60 42.29
CA LEU A 160 -17.03 -6.02 42.52
C LEU A 160 -18.02 -4.95 42.02
N ASP A 161 -17.80 -3.68 42.39
CA ASP A 161 -18.64 -2.56 41.94
C ASP A 161 -18.66 -2.44 40.40
N ALA A 162 -17.50 -2.66 39.77
CA ALA A 162 -17.38 -2.64 38.32
C ALA A 162 -18.13 -3.81 37.66
N ILE A 163 -18.03 -5.03 38.22
CA ILE A 163 -18.76 -6.20 37.75
C ILE A 163 -20.27 -5.96 37.83
N ASP A 164 -20.77 -5.49 38.98
CA ASP A 164 -22.19 -5.18 39.17
C ASP A 164 -22.68 -4.13 38.19
N THR A 165 -21.87 -3.08 37.96
CA THR A 165 -22.20 -2.03 36.99
C THR A 165 -22.28 -2.58 35.57
N VAL A 166 -21.34 -3.46 35.20
CA VAL A 166 -21.34 -4.12 33.89
C VAL A 166 -22.57 -5.01 33.73
N HIS A 167 -22.90 -5.86 34.71
CA HIS A 167 -24.06 -6.74 34.60
C HIS A 167 -25.38 -5.97 34.51
N LYS A 168 -25.52 -4.89 35.29
CA LYS A 168 -26.71 -4.03 35.22
C LYS A 168 -26.89 -3.35 33.87
N THR A 169 -25.81 -2.98 33.19
CA THR A 169 -25.86 -2.13 32.00
C THR A 169 -25.67 -2.89 30.68
N LEU A 170 -24.83 -3.93 30.70
CA LEU A 170 -24.39 -4.73 29.55
C LEU A 170 -24.35 -6.24 29.85
N GLY A 171 -25.07 -6.70 30.89
CA GLY A 171 -25.11 -8.13 31.25
C GLY A 171 -25.71 -9.04 30.18
N ASN A 172 -26.47 -8.46 29.25
CA ASN A 172 -26.93 -9.16 28.06
C ASN A 172 -25.85 -9.40 27.00
N LEU A 173 -24.64 -8.83 27.13
CA LEU A 173 -23.53 -8.99 26.19
C LEU A 173 -22.36 -9.76 26.81
N VAL A 174 -22.15 -9.61 28.12
CA VAL A 174 -21.02 -10.21 28.83
C VAL A 174 -21.39 -10.53 30.27
N THR A 175 -21.09 -11.77 30.65
CA THR A 175 -21.13 -12.23 32.04
C THR A 175 -19.70 -12.23 32.58
N ILE A 176 -19.53 -11.80 33.82
CA ILE A 176 -18.24 -11.77 34.52
C ILE A 176 -18.42 -12.49 35.85
N SER A 177 -17.65 -13.54 36.08
CA SER A 177 -17.77 -14.38 37.27
C SER A 177 -16.41 -14.67 37.90
N PHE A 178 -16.42 -14.98 39.19
CA PHE A 178 -15.25 -15.53 39.86
C PHE A 178 -15.23 -17.04 39.68
N ALA A 179 -14.06 -17.58 39.35
CA ALA A 179 -13.79 -19.00 39.28
C ALA A 179 -12.58 -19.33 40.15
N SER A 180 -12.45 -20.61 40.52
CA SER A 180 -11.23 -21.12 41.16
C SER A 180 -10.57 -22.10 40.20
N LYS A 181 -9.27 -21.94 39.94
CA LYS A 181 -8.51 -22.90 39.14
C LYS A 181 -8.48 -24.24 39.88
N ALA A 182 -9.09 -25.28 39.29
CA ALA A 182 -9.29 -26.60 39.90
C ALA A 182 -8.06 -27.17 40.61
N PHE A 183 -6.86 -26.98 40.04
CA PHE A 183 -5.61 -27.55 40.57
C PHE A 183 -4.83 -26.62 41.51
N SER A 184 -4.96 -25.30 41.39
CA SER A 184 -4.15 -24.35 42.17
C SER A 184 -4.93 -23.62 43.26
N LYS A 185 -6.26 -23.75 43.27
CA LYS A 185 -7.20 -23.00 44.13
C LYS A 185 -7.06 -21.48 44.07
N LYS A 186 -6.29 -20.95 43.11
CA LYS A 186 -6.15 -19.51 42.90
C LYS A 186 -7.43 -18.96 42.29
N GLU A 187 -7.87 -17.83 42.84
CA GLU A 187 -9.02 -17.07 42.37
C GLU A 187 -8.71 -16.49 40.98
N ALA A 188 -9.68 -16.62 40.07
CA ALA A 188 -9.62 -16.15 38.71
C ALA A 188 -10.92 -15.43 38.37
N VAL A 189 -10.85 -14.49 37.43
CA VAL A 189 -12.01 -13.79 36.89
C VAL A 189 -12.23 -14.25 35.46
N VAL A 190 -13.44 -14.74 35.18
CA VAL A 190 -13.84 -15.25 33.87
C VAL A 190 -14.79 -14.27 33.23
N PHE A 191 -14.52 -13.91 31.98
CA PHE A 191 -15.42 -13.15 31.13
C PHE A 191 -15.99 -14.10 30.09
N THR A 192 -17.30 -14.12 29.97
CA THR A 192 -18.03 -14.91 28.97
C THR A 192 -18.85 -13.94 28.14
N PHE A 193 -18.34 -13.60 26.96
CA PHE A 193 -19.02 -12.80 25.95
C PHE A 193 -20.02 -13.68 25.20
N ASN A 194 -21.13 -13.11 24.75
CA ASN A 194 -22.10 -13.84 23.94
C ASN A 194 -21.49 -14.34 22.64
N GLU A 195 -22.09 -15.41 22.12
CA GLU A 195 -21.70 -15.99 20.84
C GLU A 195 -21.77 -14.96 19.69
N GLY A 196 -20.70 -14.88 18.90
CA GLY A 196 -20.60 -14.00 17.73
C GLY A 196 -20.12 -12.58 18.03
N MET A 197 -19.82 -12.24 19.29
CA MET A 197 -19.25 -10.94 19.68
C MET A 197 -17.92 -10.62 19.00
N LEU A 198 -17.11 -11.63 18.68
CA LEU A 198 -15.83 -11.46 17.95
C LEU A 198 -16.01 -10.78 16.58
N GLU A 199 -17.16 -10.95 15.95
CA GLU A 199 -17.48 -10.40 14.63
C GLU A 199 -18.28 -9.08 14.70
N GLN A 200 -18.73 -8.67 15.89
CA GLN A 200 -19.46 -7.43 16.09
C GLN A 200 -18.54 -6.22 16.31
N TYR A 201 -17.87 -5.77 15.25
CA TYR A 201 -16.98 -4.60 15.30
C TYR A 201 -17.37 -3.48 14.33
N MET A 202 -16.97 -2.26 14.68
CA MET A 202 -17.15 -1.07 13.88
C MET A 202 -16.01 -0.93 12.87
N GLU A 203 -16.36 -0.86 11.60
CA GLU A 203 -15.40 -0.57 10.53
C GLU A 203 -14.97 0.91 10.58
N ASN A 204 -13.68 1.16 10.39
CA ASN A 204 -13.20 2.51 10.14
C ASN A 204 -13.55 2.93 8.70
N ARG A 205 -14.36 3.97 8.55
CA ARG A 205 -14.71 4.55 7.24
C ARG A 205 -14.15 5.97 7.04
N ALA A 206 -13.20 6.41 7.86
CA ALA A 206 -12.62 7.74 7.79
C ALA A 206 -11.94 8.01 6.44
N GLU A 207 -11.18 7.04 5.93
CA GLU A 207 -10.56 7.18 4.60
C GLU A 207 -11.61 7.28 3.50
N ARG A 208 -12.70 6.51 3.59
CA ARG A 208 -13.82 6.58 2.65
C ARG A 208 -14.45 7.96 2.63
N ALA A 209 -14.67 8.53 3.81
CA ALA A 209 -15.20 9.87 3.95
C ALA A 209 -14.22 10.92 3.39
N CYS A 210 -12.92 10.76 3.65
CA CYS A 210 -11.87 11.63 3.11
C CYS A 210 -11.82 11.58 1.57
N LEU A 211 -11.93 10.39 0.98
CA LEU A 211 -12.00 10.20 -0.47
C LEU A 211 -13.20 10.95 -1.06
N ARG A 212 -14.40 10.76 -0.50
CA ARG A 212 -15.61 11.45 -0.97
C ARG A 212 -15.48 12.95 -0.87
N ARG A 213 -15.00 13.45 0.26
CA ARG A 213 -14.75 14.88 0.49
C ARG A 213 -13.75 15.43 -0.53
N THR A 214 -12.67 14.70 -0.79
CA THR A 214 -11.63 15.08 -1.76
C THR A 214 -12.20 15.23 -3.16
N ILE A 215 -13.02 14.27 -3.61
CA ILE A 215 -13.67 14.33 -4.92
C ILE A 215 -14.74 15.43 -4.95
N PHE A 216 -15.56 15.54 -3.91
CA PHE A 216 -16.58 16.58 -3.81
C PHE A 216 -15.99 17.98 -3.93
N ASN A 217 -14.86 18.24 -3.25
CA ASN A 217 -14.15 19.50 -3.28
C ASN A 217 -13.55 19.87 -4.66
N THR A 218 -13.60 18.97 -5.65
CA THR A 218 -13.26 19.29 -7.04
C THR A 218 -14.42 19.88 -7.84
N GLY A 219 -15.62 19.94 -7.25
CA GLY A 219 -16.86 20.38 -7.91
C GLY A 219 -17.74 19.22 -8.40
N PHE A 220 -17.35 17.96 -8.17
CA PHE A 220 -18.18 16.81 -8.49
C PHE A 220 -19.26 16.58 -7.43
N LEU A 221 -20.51 16.88 -7.75
CA LEU A 221 -21.65 16.77 -6.83
C LEU A 221 -22.38 15.41 -6.88
N GLY A 222 -21.94 14.49 -7.75
CA GLY A 222 -22.58 13.18 -7.90
C GLY A 222 -22.32 12.27 -6.70
N HIS A 223 -23.28 11.38 -6.42
CA HIS A 223 -23.11 10.36 -5.38
C HIS A 223 -22.13 9.27 -5.83
N ILE A 224 -21.18 8.92 -4.97
CA ILE A 224 -20.22 7.82 -5.18
C ILE A 224 -20.57 6.68 -4.20
N SER A 225 -20.98 5.55 -4.76
CA SER A 225 -21.38 4.36 -3.98
C SER A 225 -20.22 3.80 -3.15
N ASP A 226 -20.57 3.12 -2.05
CA ASP A 226 -19.58 2.45 -1.18
C ASP A 226 -18.75 1.41 -1.95
N SER A 227 -19.33 0.72 -2.94
CA SER A 227 -18.63 -0.26 -3.77
C SER A 227 -17.51 0.36 -4.61
N VAL A 228 -17.77 1.52 -5.23
CA VAL A 228 -16.75 2.27 -5.96
C VAL A 228 -15.68 2.77 -5.00
N CYS A 229 -16.06 3.37 -3.86
CA CYS A 229 -15.08 3.86 -2.90
C CYS A 229 -14.16 2.76 -2.37
N MET A 230 -14.68 1.55 -2.10
CA MET A 230 -13.86 0.41 -1.66
C MET A 230 -12.80 0.03 -2.69
N GLU A 231 -13.13 0.03 -3.98
CA GLU A 231 -12.18 -0.25 -5.05
C GLU A 231 -11.11 0.85 -5.17
N LEU A 232 -11.50 2.13 -5.05
CA LEU A 232 -10.55 3.24 -5.05
C LEU A 232 -9.64 3.24 -3.81
N GLU A 233 -10.16 2.87 -2.64
CA GLU A 233 -9.39 2.67 -1.40
C GLU A 233 -8.38 1.52 -1.55
N ARG A 234 -8.75 0.41 -2.22
CA ARG A 234 -7.84 -0.72 -2.48
C ARG A 234 -6.62 -0.28 -3.29
N VAL A 235 -6.84 0.52 -4.34
CA VAL A 235 -5.74 1.08 -5.15
C VAL A 235 -4.83 1.96 -4.30
N GLY A 236 -5.40 2.81 -3.44
CA GLY A 236 -4.66 3.62 -2.47
C GLY A 236 -3.78 2.74 -1.57
N LYS A 237 -4.39 1.78 -0.85
CA LYS A 237 -3.67 0.85 0.05
C LYS A 237 -2.54 0.11 -0.65
N TYR A 238 -2.72 -0.28 -1.90
CA TYR A 238 -1.69 -0.96 -2.69
C TYR A 238 -0.44 -0.07 -2.84
N ILE A 239 -0.60 1.20 -3.23
CA ILE A 239 0.55 2.12 -3.43
C ILE A 239 1.31 2.34 -2.14
N PHE A 240 0.59 2.59 -1.05
CA PHE A 240 1.20 2.76 0.27
C PHE A 240 2.05 1.57 0.69
N ARG A 241 1.55 0.35 0.45
CA ARG A 241 2.29 -0.89 0.73
C ARG A 241 3.48 -1.06 -0.21
N SER A 242 3.29 -0.83 -1.50
CA SER A 242 4.34 -1.01 -2.50
C SER A 242 5.51 -0.05 -2.28
N PHE A 243 5.27 1.24 -2.00
CA PHE A 243 6.35 2.20 -1.75
C PHE A 243 7.15 1.86 -0.49
N LEU A 244 6.52 1.24 0.51
CA LEU A 244 7.18 0.82 1.74
C LEU A 244 7.87 -0.55 1.65
N GLN A 245 7.56 -1.36 0.65
CA GLN A 245 8.05 -2.74 0.57
C GLN A 245 9.58 -2.80 0.45
N ASP A 246 10.16 -1.92 -0.36
CA ASP A 246 11.61 -1.86 -0.57
C ASP A 246 12.32 -1.22 0.62
N ALA A 247 11.73 -0.16 1.20
CA ALA A 247 12.30 0.52 2.36
C ALA A 247 12.42 -0.40 3.59
N LYS A 248 11.42 -1.29 3.80
CA LYS A 248 11.42 -2.26 4.91
C LYS A 248 12.46 -3.37 4.73
N LYS A 249 12.79 -3.77 3.50
CA LYS A 249 13.79 -4.82 3.22
C LYS A 249 15.23 -4.33 3.37
N SER A 250 15.47 -3.05 3.09
CA SER A 250 16.82 -2.50 2.98
C SER A 250 17.37 -1.86 4.27
N GLY A 251 16.64 -1.94 5.39
CA GLY A 251 17.10 -1.40 6.68
C GLY A 251 17.29 0.12 6.69
N ILE A 252 16.50 0.84 5.89
CA ILE A 252 16.69 2.27 5.60
C ILE A 252 16.16 3.16 6.73
N SER A 253 16.74 4.35 6.87
CA SER A 253 16.37 5.32 7.91
C SER A 253 14.87 5.62 7.93
N MET A 254 14.36 5.86 9.14
CA MET A 254 12.95 6.20 9.39
C MET A 254 12.50 7.44 8.58
N ASP A 255 13.40 8.38 8.34
CA ASP A 255 13.11 9.61 7.58
C ASP A 255 12.68 9.32 6.14
N ILE A 256 13.38 8.40 5.46
CA ILE A 256 13.06 8.02 4.07
C ILE A 256 11.71 7.29 4.02
N GLN A 257 11.43 6.43 5.00
CA GLN A 257 10.14 5.75 5.11
C GLN A 257 8.99 6.76 5.26
N HIS A 258 9.20 7.78 6.10
CA HIS A 258 8.22 8.83 6.32
C HIS A 258 7.98 9.69 5.06
N GLU A 259 9.04 10.02 4.33
CA GLU A 259 8.92 10.74 3.05
C GLU A 259 8.21 9.92 1.98
N LEU A 260 8.45 8.60 1.90
CA LEU A 260 7.71 7.71 1.00
C LEU A 260 6.22 7.63 1.32
N LEU A 261 5.85 7.61 2.60
CA LEU A 261 4.45 7.66 3.04
C LEU A 261 3.78 8.99 2.66
N LYS A 262 4.45 10.12 2.91
CA LYS A 262 3.95 11.43 2.46
C LYS A 262 3.77 11.47 0.96
N LEU A 263 4.70 10.92 0.21
CA LEU A 263 4.63 10.86 -1.24
C LEU A 263 3.47 9.98 -1.72
N ALA A 264 3.26 8.82 -1.11
CA ALA A 264 2.10 7.96 -1.41
C ALA A 264 0.78 8.69 -1.14
N ARG A 265 0.66 9.39 0.01
CA ARG A 265 -0.51 10.22 0.34
C ARG A 265 -0.73 11.33 -0.66
N PHE A 266 0.34 12.02 -1.06
CA PHE A 266 0.30 13.07 -2.07
C PHE A 266 -0.21 12.51 -3.42
N VAL A 267 0.42 11.46 -3.94
CA VAL A 267 0.06 10.83 -5.21
C VAL A 267 -1.40 10.39 -5.19
N TYR A 268 -1.83 9.71 -4.12
CA TYR A 268 -3.21 9.23 -4.00
C TYR A 268 -4.21 10.38 -3.96
N THR A 269 -4.01 11.36 -3.08
CA THR A 269 -4.92 12.51 -2.92
C THR A 269 -5.02 13.34 -4.20
N TYR A 270 -3.88 13.60 -4.84
CA TYR A 270 -3.84 14.36 -6.08
C TYR A 270 -4.48 13.59 -7.24
N SER A 271 -4.31 12.27 -7.28
CA SER A 271 -4.98 11.41 -8.26
C SER A 271 -6.49 11.36 -8.05
N LEU A 272 -6.97 11.35 -6.81
CA LEU A 272 -8.40 11.48 -6.50
C LEU A 272 -8.96 12.82 -6.97
N LYS A 273 -8.20 13.92 -6.85
CA LYS A 273 -8.61 15.22 -7.40
C LYS A 273 -8.74 15.17 -8.93
N LYS A 274 -7.76 14.59 -9.62
CA LYS A 274 -7.82 14.39 -11.08
C LYS A 274 -8.97 13.49 -11.52
N LEU A 275 -9.24 12.42 -10.76
CA LEU A 275 -10.40 11.57 -10.96
C LEU A 275 -11.69 12.41 -10.85
N GLY A 276 -11.82 13.20 -9.78
CA GLY A 276 -12.97 14.08 -9.55
C GLY A 276 -13.25 15.04 -10.71
N LEU A 277 -12.20 15.65 -11.28
CA LEU A 277 -12.30 16.50 -12.46
C LEU A 277 -12.70 15.73 -13.74
N ALA A 278 -12.33 14.46 -13.85
CA ALA A 278 -12.65 13.62 -15.01
C ALA A 278 -14.04 12.95 -14.92
N LEU A 279 -14.60 12.79 -13.72
CA LEU A 279 -15.87 12.09 -13.49
C LEU A 279 -17.08 12.69 -14.24
N PRO A 280 -17.24 14.03 -14.39
CA PRO A 280 -18.34 14.60 -15.15
C PRO A 280 -18.44 14.06 -16.59
N ALA A 281 -17.28 13.84 -17.25
CA ALA A 281 -17.20 13.27 -18.60
C ALA A 281 -17.24 11.73 -18.61
N ASN A 282 -16.96 11.09 -17.47
CA ASN A 282 -16.80 9.64 -17.36
C ASN A 282 -17.77 9.02 -16.34
N LYS A 283 -19.04 9.45 -16.35
CA LYS A 283 -20.05 8.99 -15.37
C LYS A 283 -20.24 7.47 -15.34
N HIS A 284 -19.99 6.79 -16.47
CA HIS A 284 -20.06 5.33 -16.56
C HIS A 284 -19.14 4.61 -15.54
N LEU A 285 -18.02 5.25 -15.15
CA LEU A 285 -17.11 4.70 -14.13
C LEU A 285 -17.79 4.50 -12.78
N LEU A 286 -18.81 5.29 -12.45
CA LEU A 286 -19.56 5.18 -11.19
C LEU A 286 -20.46 3.95 -11.14
N ALA A 287 -20.83 3.39 -12.29
CA ALA A 287 -21.59 2.15 -12.39
C ALA A 287 -20.67 0.91 -12.39
N ALA A 288 -19.37 1.07 -12.66
CA ALA A 288 -18.42 -0.01 -12.82
C ALA A 288 -17.20 0.15 -11.88
N PRO A 289 -17.28 -0.34 -10.61
CA PRO A 289 -16.23 -0.16 -9.61
C PRO A 289 -14.82 -0.58 -10.05
N LYS A 290 -14.70 -1.69 -10.79
CA LYS A 290 -13.41 -2.17 -11.32
C LYS A 290 -12.84 -1.27 -12.42
N GLN A 291 -13.70 -0.66 -13.24
CA GLN A 291 -13.26 0.29 -14.26
C GLN A 291 -12.81 1.60 -13.61
N ALA A 292 -13.52 2.06 -12.56
CA ALA A 292 -13.10 3.21 -11.77
C ALA A 292 -11.73 3.01 -11.12
N SER A 293 -11.47 1.84 -10.52
CA SER A 293 -10.16 1.55 -9.95
C SER A 293 -9.06 1.39 -10.99
N ALA A 294 -9.34 0.80 -12.15
CA ALA A 294 -8.38 0.75 -13.26
C ALA A 294 -8.04 2.16 -13.77
N TYR A 295 -9.05 3.03 -13.95
CA TYR A 295 -8.86 4.42 -14.38
C TYR A 295 -8.04 5.22 -13.35
N LEU A 296 -8.38 5.12 -12.06
CA LEU A 296 -7.60 5.73 -10.99
C LEU A 296 -6.16 5.21 -10.96
N SER A 297 -5.96 3.90 -11.18
CA SER A 297 -4.62 3.29 -11.25
C SER A 297 -3.76 3.90 -12.36
N THR A 298 -4.35 4.21 -13.52
CA THR A 298 -3.68 4.91 -14.62
C THR A 298 -3.35 6.36 -14.26
N ILE A 299 -4.24 7.08 -13.58
CA ILE A 299 -3.93 8.44 -13.09
C ILE A 299 -2.75 8.40 -12.12
N ILE A 300 -2.77 7.45 -11.17
CA ILE A 300 -1.70 7.26 -10.20
C ILE A 300 -0.38 6.94 -10.89
N TYR A 301 -0.39 6.08 -11.90
CA TYR A 301 0.82 5.80 -12.69
C TYR A 301 1.44 7.07 -13.28
N ASN A 302 0.60 7.93 -13.87
CA ASN A 302 1.07 9.19 -14.43
C ASN A 302 1.64 10.13 -13.36
N GLU A 303 0.99 10.21 -12.20
CA GLU A 303 1.48 11.03 -11.09
C GLU A 303 2.80 10.48 -10.51
N THR A 304 2.91 9.17 -10.35
CA THR A 304 4.15 8.53 -9.89
C THR A 304 5.28 8.79 -10.87
N LEU A 305 5.05 8.72 -12.19
CA LEU A 305 6.04 9.07 -13.20
C LEU A 305 6.54 10.52 -13.07
N VAL A 306 5.62 11.48 -12.83
CA VAL A 306 5.97 12.89 -12.61
C VAL A 306 6.85 13.03 -11.38
N GLN A 307 6.51 12.37 -10.26
CA GLN A 307 7.29 12.44 -9.04
C GLN A 307 8.65 11.74 -9.19
N MET A 308 8.69 10.58 -9.85
CA MET A 308 9.93 9.87 -10.19
C MET A 308 10.89 10.77 -10.97
N ALA A 309 10.39 11.50 -11.97
CA ALA A 309 11.19 12.45 -12.76
C ALA A 309 11.73 13.61 -11.91
N LYS A 310 10.93 14.14 -10.98
CA LYS A 310 11.37 15.19 -10.04
C LYS A 310 12.47 14.71 -9.11
N TYR A 311 12.34 13.52 -8.52
CA TYR A 311 13.37 12.95 -7.65
C TYR A 311 14.65 12.59 -8.42
N SER A 312 14.51 12.10 -9.65
CA SER A 312 15.65 11.90 -10.56
C SER A 312 16.42 13.20 -10.81
N HIS A 313 15.71 14.25 -11.21
CA HIS A 313 16.33 15.54 -11.51
C HIS A 313 16.96 16.17 -10.25
N ARG A 314 16.33 15.99 -9.09
CA ARG A 314 16.88 16.42 -7.80
C ARG A 314 18.18 15.69 -7.48
N ALA A 315 18.23 14.37 -7.66
CA ALA A 315 19.44 13.59 -7.44
C ALA A 315 20.57 13.99 -8.40
N GLU A 316 20.27 14.12 -9.70
CA GLU A 316 21.24 14.59 -10.70
C GLU A 316 21.76 16.00 -10.37
N SER A 317 20.89 16.90 -9.88
CA SER A 317 21.29 18.24 -9.45
C SER A 317 22.19 18.23 -8.22
N ILE A 318 21.88 17.41 -7.21
CA ILE A 318 22.72 17.31 -6.01
C ILE A 318 24.05 16.64 -6.35
N LYS A 319 24.05 15.60 -7.20
CA LYS A 319 25.27 14.96 -7.66
C LYS A 319 26.17 15.94 -8.42
N SER A 320 25.60 16.70 -9.35
CA SER A 320 26.34 17.73 -10.08
C SER A 320 26.91 18.83 -9.17
N LEU A 321 26.27 19.11 -8.03
CA LEU A 321 26.82 20.00 -7.01
C LEU A 321 27.99 19.33 -6.28
N LEU A 322 27.83 18.06 -5.88
CA LEU A 322 28.86 17.29 -5.17
C LEU A 322 30.12 17.07 -6.01
N ASP A 323 30.00 16.87 -7.33
CA ASP A 323 31.14 16.67 -8.23
C ASP A 323 32.04 17.92 -8.38
N ARG A 324 31.67 19.07 -7.80
CA ARG A 324 32.45 20.32 -7.85
C ARG A 324 33.24 20.58 -6.57
N ASP A 325 34.24 19.73 -6.31
CA ASP A 325 35.04 19.71 -5.07
C ASP A 325 35.62 21.06 -4.63
N HIS A 326 36.03 21.89 -5.59
CA HIS A 326 36.58 23.22 -5.34
C HIS A 326 35.59 24.20 -4.68
N PHE A 327 34.29 24.06 -4.94
CA PHE A 327 33.27 24.87 -4.25
C PHE A 327 33.11 24.46 -2.79
N HIS A 328 33.23 23.16 -2.48
CA HIS A 328 33.01 22.65 -1.12
C HIS A 328 34.07 23.14 -0.15
N LYS A 329 35.34 23.16 -0.58
CA LYS A 329 36.43 23.72 0.23
C LYS A 329 36.16 25.20 0.52
N SER A 330 35.95 26.02 -0.52
CA SER A 330 35.71 27.46 -0.38
C SER A 330 34.50 27.81 0.51
N ILE A 331 33.39 27.09 0.37
CA ILE A 331 32.19 27.30 1.20
C ILE A 331 32.47 26.93 2.65
N SER A 332 33.17 25.82 2.89
CA SER A 332 33.50 25.35 4.24
C SER A 332 34.48 26.28 4.95
N GLU A 333 35.49 26.79 4.25
CA GLU A 333 36.43 27.80 4.77
C GLU A 333 35.71 29.10 5.15
N LYS A 334 34.80 29.56 4.29
CA LYS A 334 34.01 30.77 4.53
C LYS A 334 33.05 30.61 5.71
N ALA A 335 32.44 29.43 5.86
CA ALA A 335 31.52 29.14 6.95
C ALA A 335 32.24 29.02 8.31
N LEU A 336 33.44 28.43 8.32
CA LEU A 336 34.22 28.18 9.53
C LEU A 336 35.24 29.29 9.86
N GLY A 337 35.43 30.25 8.95
CA GLY A 337 36.30 31.41 9.15
C GLY A 337 37.80 31.08 9.20
N ARG A 338 38.20 29.91 8.70
CA ARG A 338 39.58 29.41 8.70
C ARG A 338 39.84 28.44 7.55
N GLU A 339 41.09 28.14 7.28
CA GLU A 339 41.45 27.03 6.39
C GLU A 339 40.95 25.70 6.99
N VAL A 340 40.36 24.86 6.13
CA VAL A 340 39.81 23.56 6.53
C VAL A 340 40.51 22.43 5.77
N ASN A 341 40.73 21.32 6.45
CA ASN A 341 41.29 20.13 5.83
C ASN A 341 40.21 19.31 5.11
N TYR A 342 40.63 18.28 4.36
CA TYR A 342 39.69 17.46 3.57
C TYR A 342 38.63 16.77 4.44
N LEU A 343 38.98 16.35 5.66
CA LEU A 343 38.08 15.64 6.57
C LEU A 343 36.97 16.57 7.07
N GLU A 344 37.31 17.82 7.36
CA GLU A 344 36.37 18.86 7.77
C GLU A 344 35.43 19.26 6.64
N VAL A 345 35.94 19.34 5.39
CA VAL A 345 35.09 19.52 4.20
C VAL A 345 34.12 18.34 4.05
N ASP A 346 34.61 17.11 4.20
CA ASP A 346 33.81 15.88 4.10
C ASP A 346 32.66 15.86 5.11
N GLN A 347 32.94 16.22 6.36
CA GLN A 347 31.94 16.34 7.42
C GLN A 347 30.92 17.46 7.12
N HIS A 348 31.39 18.59 6.61
CA HIS A 348 30.52 19.73 6.29
C HIS A 348 29.57 19.44 5.10
N ILE A 349 29.98 18.61 4.14
CA ILE A 349 29.14 18.21 3.00
C ILE A 349 28.32 16.92 3.23
N GLU A 350 28.57 16.16 4.30
CA GLU A 350 27.84 14.92 4.58
C GLU A 350 26.30 15.10 4.59
N PRO A 351 25.71 16.19 5.14
CA PRO A 351 24.27 16.42 5.03
C PRO A 351 23.76 16.51 3.59
N ILE A 352 24.58 17.00 2.65
CA ILE A 352 24.25 17.06 1.22
C ILE A 352 24.31 15.65 0.59
N ARG A 353 25.31 14.84 0.96
CA ARG A 353 25.41 13.43 0.55
C ARG A 353 24.24 12.59 1.06
N VAL A 354 23.80 12.81 2.30
CA VAL A 354 22.60 12.18 2.85
C VAL A 354 21.38 12.53 2.01
N LYS A 355 21.20 13.81 1.63
CA LYS A 355 20.11 14.23 0.74
C LYS A 355 20.18 13.61 -0.66
N LEU A 356 21.38 13.41 -1.21
CA LEU A 356 21.56 12.69 -2.48
C LEU A 356 21.07 11.24 -2.35
N LYS A 357 21.59 10.51 -1.34
CA LYS A 357 21.20 9.11 -1.07
C LYS A 357 19.68 8.98 -0.89
N GLN A 358 19.07 9.92 -0.18
CA GLN A 358 17.60 9.97 -0.01
C GLN A 358 16.87 10.17 -1.34
N ALA A 359 17.29 11.13 -2.16
CA ALA A 359 16.66 11.42 -3.44
C ALA A 359 16.81 10.25 -4.45
N ASP A 360 18.00 9.67 -4.54
CA ASP A 360 18.29 8.50 -5.36
C ASP A 360 17.45 7.29 -4.93
N PHE A 361 17.36 7.03 -3.62
CA PHE A 361 16.58 5.92 -3.11
C PHE A 361 15.09 6.06 -3.47
N ILE A 362 14.51 7.24 -3.20
CA ILE A 362 13.11 7.50 -3.53
C ILE A 362 12.89 7.40 -5.05
N HIS A 363 13.79 7.95 -5.86
CA HIS A 363 13.73 7.81 -7.32
C HIS A 363 13.67 6.34 -7.74
N ASN A 364 14.54 5.48 -7.20
CA ASN A 364 14.60 4.06 -7.54
C ASN A 364 13.31 3.31 -7.17
N VAL A 365 12.76 3.56 -5.98
CA VAL A 365 11.47 2.96 -5.56
C VAL A 365 10.35 3.31 -6.54
N LEU A 366 10.24 4.59 -6.92
CA LEU A 366 9.21 5.03 -7.86
C LEU A 366 9.46 4.48 -9.27
N ASN A 367 10.72 4.39 -9.68
CA ASN A 367 11.14 3.87 -10.97
C ASN A 367 10.72 2.40 -11.13
N ASN A 368 11.06 1.58 -10.12
CA ASN A 368 10.73 0.16 -10.06
C ASN A 368 9.22 -0.03 -10.06
N TRP A 369 8.49 0.73 -9.23
CA TRP A 369 7.03 0.64 -9.18
C TRP A 369 6.39 0.96 -10.55
N CYS A 370 6.87 1.99 -11.25
CA CYS A 370 6.37 2.32 -12.58
C CYS A 370 6.64 1.22 -13.62
N GLU A 371 7.80 0.56 -13.54
CA GLU A 371 8.14 -0.58 -14.40
C GLU A 371 7.27 -1.79 -14.10
N GLU A 372 7.14 -2.17 -12.84
CA GLU A 372 6.28 -3.28 -12.40
C GLU A 372 4.83 -3.05 -12.81
N TRP A 373 4.31 -1.83 -12.62
CA TRP A 373 2.95 -1.49 -13.04
C TRP A 373 2.77 -1.69 -14.55
N LEU A 374 3.69 -1.18 -15.37
CA LEU A 374 3.61 -1.29 -16.83
C LEU A 374 3.74 -2.75 -17.30
N ILE A 375 4.70 -3.49 -16.75
CA ILE A 375 4.89 -4.91 -17.03
C ILE A 375 3.66 -5.72 -16.64
N SER A 376 3.05 -5.44 -15.48
CA SER A 376 1.87 -6.18 -15.02
C SER A 376 0.69 -6.03 -15.98
N ARG A 377 0.46 -4.84 -16.55
CA ARG A 377 -0.62 -4.57 -17.50
C ARG A 377 -0.41 -5.23 -18.85
N VAL A 378 0.84 -5.29 -19.31
CA VAL A 378 1.18 -6.03 -20.52
C VAL A 378 1.02 -7.53 -20.30
N LYS A 379 1.49 -8.05 -19.16
CA LYS A 379 1.38 -9.47 -18.79
C LYS A 379 -0.06 -9.94 -18.67
N THR A 380 -0.92 -9.21 -17.97
CA THR A 380 -2.34 -9.60 -17.81
C THR A 380 -3.03 -9.73 -19.16
N VAL A 381 -2.78 -8.80 -20.09
CA VAL A 381 -3.37 -8.84 -21.43
C VAL A 381 -2.83 -10.00 -22.25
N THR A 382 -1.53 -10.32 -22.14
CA THR A 382 -0.95 -11.48 -22.82
C THR A 382 -1.43 -12.82 -22.25
N GLU A 383 -1.55 -12.93 -20.93
CA GLU A 383 -1.99 -14.15 -20.23
C GLU A 383 -3.50 -14.41 -20.42
N GLU A 384 -4.34 -13.37 -20.37
CA GLU A 384 -5.77 -13.48 -20.69
C GLU A 384 -5.97 -13.92 -22.15
N SER A 385 -5.19 -13.35 -23.08
CA SER A 385 -5.17 -13.79 -24.49
C SER A 385 -4.69 -15.24 -24.67
N GLU A 386 -3.82 -15.76 -23.79
CA GLU A 386 -3.34 -17.14 -23.83
C GLU A 386 -4.35 -18.12 -23.19
N ALA A 387 -4.94 -17.78 -22.06
CA ALA A 387 -5.94 -18.59 -21.34
C ALA A 387 -7.25 -18.75 -22.13
N GLU A 388 -7.72 -17.70 -22.81
CA GLU A 388 -8.85 -17.79 -23.75
C GLU A 388 -8.51 -18.60 -25.02
N GLY A 389 -7.23 -18.87 -25.28
CA GLY A 389 -6.78 -19.75 -26.36
C GLY A 389 -7.27 -21.21 -26.26
N ILE A 390 -7.78 -21.63 -25.09
CA ILE A 390 -8.33 -22.97 -24.86
C ILE A 390 -9.84 -23.03 -25.23
N ARG A 391 -10.53 -21.89 -25.39
CA ARG A 391 -11.94 -21.80 -25.82
C ARG A 391 -12.07 -20.84 -27.02
N LYS A 392 -12.12 -21.39 -28.25
CA LYS A 392 -12.46 -20.74 -29.54
C LYS A 392 -12.31 -19.20 -29.59
N LYS A 393 -11.19 -18.72 -30.11
CA LYS A 393 -10.89 -17.30 -30.36
C LYS A 393 -11.68 -16.72 -31.54
N THR A 394 -12.36 -15.59 -31.35
CA THR A 394 -12.68 -14.61 -32.40
C THR A 394 -11.46 -13.72 -32.69
N SER A 395 -11.27 -13.28 -33.94
CA SER A 395 -10.16 -12.40 -34.36
C SER A 395 -10.13 -11.06 -33.62
N ASP A 396 -11.29 -10.61 -33.16
CA ASP A 396 -11.51 -9.26 -32.63
C ASP A 396 -10.83 -9.08 -31.26
N ASN A 397 -10.89 -10.07 -30.37
CA ASN A 397 -10.25 -9.99 -29.04
C ASN A 397 -8.72 -9.82 -29.12
N LYS A 398 -8.07 -10.47 -30.11
CA LYS A 398 -6.61 -10.31 -30.33
C LYS A 398 -6.25 -8.93 -30.85
N ARG A 399 -7.12 -8.36 -31.69
CA ARG A 399 -6.94 -7.02 -32.26
C ARG A 399 -7.06 -5.96 -31.16
N THR A 400 -8.09 -6.06 -30.32
CA THR A 400 -8.29 -5.18 -29.16
C THR A 400 -7.14 -5.23 -28.15
N ALA A 401 -6.58 -6.42 -27.88
CA ALA A 401 -5.42 -6.58 -26.99
C ALA A 401 -4.14 -5.94 -27.57
N SER A 402 -3.91 -6.10 -28.88
CA SER A 402 -2.75 -5.51 -29.56
C SER A 402 -2.86 -3.99 -29.67
N GLU A 403 -4.06 -3.47 -29.92
CA GLU A 403 -4.35 -2.04 -29.92
C GLU A 403 -4.13 -1.45 -28.53
N PHE A 404 -4.65 -2.07 -27.47
CA PHE A 404 -4.41 -1.64 -26.08
C PHE A 404 -2.92 -1.58 -25.70
N ILE A 405 -2.12 -2.60 -26.05
CA ILE A 405 -0.68 -2.61 -25.78
C ILE A 405 0.03 -1.49 -26.55
N THR A 406 -0.39 -1.23 -27.79
CA THR A 406 0.17 -0.18 -28.64
C THR A 406 -0.15 1.20 -28.08
N ASP A 407 -1.40 1.42 -27.65
CA ASP A 407 -1.84 2.67 -27.05
C ASP A 407 -1.11 2.92 -25.73
N LEU A 408 -1.02 1.91 -24.85
CA LEU A 408 -0.30 2.01 -23.59
C LEU A 408 1.18 2.37 -23.81
N ARG A 409 1.82 1.77 -24.81
CA ARG A 409 3.20 2.07 -25.20
C ARG A 409 3.34 3.51 -25.66
N ASN A 410 2.51 3.96 -26.60
CA ASN A 410 2.57 5.30 -27.16
C ASN A 410 2.30 6.36 -26.08
N ASP A 411 1.28 6.17 -25.25
CA ASP A 411 0.96 7.02 -24.10
C ASP A 411 2.13 7.15 -23.13
N THR A 412 2.84 6.06 -22.89
CA THR A 412 4.00 6.04 -22.00
C THR A 412 5.16 6.84 -22.59
N TYR A 413 5.44 6.65 -23.89
CA TYR A 413 6.49 7.41 -24.58
C TYR A 413 6.19 8.90 -24.60
N ASP A 414 4.96 9.29 -24.94
CA ASP A 414 4.53 10.68 -24.99
C ASP A 414 4.65 11.37 -23.62
N LYS A 415 4.33 10.67 -22.54
CA LYS A 415 4.49 11.20 -21.17
C LYS A 415 5.95 11.39 -20.81
N LEU A 416 6.82 10.42 -21.14
CA LEU A 416 8.25 10.56 -20.91
C LEU A 416 8.84 11.72 -21.72
N ASP A 417 8.41 11.89 -22.97
CA ASP A 417 8.85 12.99 -23.84
C ASP A 417 8.39 14.36 -23.32
N LYS A 418 7.15 14.46 -22.83
CA LYS A 418 6.65 15.66 -22.14
C LYS A 418 7.47 15.98 -20.89
N LEU A 419 7.79 14.98 -20.07
CA LEU A 419 8.61 15.18 -18.87
C LEU A 419 10.05 15.62 -19.21
N MET A 420 10.68 14.99 -20.20
CA MET A 420 12.00 15.38 -20.69
C MET A 420 12.01 16.81 -21.24
N THR A 421 10.91 17.24 -21.87
CA THR A 421 10.75 18.62 -22.37
C THR A 421 10.59 19.61 -21.22
N LEU A 422 9.80 19.26 -20.18
CA LEU A 422 9.63 20.10 -18.99
C LEU A 422 10.93 20.26 -18.22
N ILE A 423 11.71 19.20 -18.04
CA ILE A 423 13.02 19.27 -17.37
C ILE A 423 14.01 20.10 -18.17
N ARG A 424 14.03 20.00 -19.51
CA ARG A 424 14.86 20.88 -20.34
C ARG A 424 14.47 22.36 -20.20
N LYS A 425 13.17 22.64 -20.05
CA LYS A 425 12.66 24.02 -20.00
C LYS A 425 12.80 24.66 -18.62
N PHE A 426 12.59 23.89 -17.55
CA PHE A 426 12.48 24.41 -16.17
C PHE A 426 13.45 23.78 -15.18
N GLY A 427 14.24 22.79 -15.60
CA GLY A 427 15.23 22.13 -14.77
C GLY A 427 16.45 23.01 -14.52
N ASN A 428 17.29 22.57 -13.58
CA ASN A 428 18.50 23.28 -13.20
C ASN A 428 19.48 23.39 -14.38
N LEU A 429 19.61 24.59 -14.93
CA LEU A 429 20.49 24.91 -16.06
C LEU A 429 21.98 24.71 -15.75
N ALA A 430 22.35 24.62 -14.45
CA ALA A 430 23.72 24.32 -14.04
C ALA A 430 24.13 22.86 -14.27
N VAL A 431 23.17 21.96 -14.52
CA VAL A 431 23.42 20.57 -14.90
C VAL A 431 23.54 20.48 -16.42
N PRO A 432 24.55 19.79 -16.99
CA PRO A 432 24.69 19.64 -18.44
C PRO A 432 23.43 19.02 -19.10
N PRO A 433 23.02 19.46 -20.30
CA PRO A 433 21.82 18.94 -20.98
C PRO A 433 21.81 17.43 -21.20
N SER A 434 22.99 16.82 -21.39
CA SER A 434 23.16 15.36 -21.51
C SER A 434 22.89 14.62 -20.19
N SER A 435 23.15 15.27 -19.06
CA SER A 435 22.93 14.72 -17.72
C SER A 435 21.51 14.99 -17.21
N GLN A 436 20.88 16.12 -17.57
CA GLN A 436 19.54 16.52 -17.09
C GLN A 436 18.42 15.51 -17.37
N ASN A 437 18.53 14.73 -18.44
CA ASN A 437 17.53 13.74 -18.86
C ASN A 437 18.09 12.32 -18.88
N SER A 438 19.26 12.10 -18.28
CA SER A 438 20.00 10.85 -18.47
C SER A 438 19.21 9.65 -17.95
N SER A 439 18.57 9.78 -16.80
CA SER A 439 17.72 8.74 -16.21
C SER A 439 16.45 8.49 -17.03
N LEU A 440 15.74 9.55 -17.45
CA LEU A 440 14.52 9.40 -18.27
C LEU A 440 14.81 8.78 -19.64
N THR A 441 15.95 9.13 -20.24
CA THR A 441 16.39 8.56 -21.52
C THR A 441 16.70 7.08 -21.38
N LYS A 442 17.43 6.70 -20.32
CA LYS A 442 17.69 5.28 -19.99
C LYS A 442 16.38 4.51 -19.77
N LYS A 443 15.44 5.08 -19.00
CA LYS A 443 14.14 4.46 -18.76
C LYS A 443 13.35 4.26 -20.05
N LYS A 444 13.30 5.28 -20.93
CA LYS A 444 12.64 5.16 -22.24
C LYS A 444 13.26 4.03 -23.07
N ALA A 445 14.59 3.92 -23.08
CA ALA A 445 15.30 2.86 -23.79
C ALA A 445 15.00 1.45 -23.21
N ILE A 446 14.93 1.31 -21.88
CA ILE A 446 14.55 0.05 -21.21
C ILE A 446 13.11 -0.36 -21.56
N ILE A 447 12.19 0.60 -21.56
CA ILE A 447 10.79 0.33 -21.91
C ILE A 447 10.68 0.00 -23.41
N GLN A 448 11.46 0.67 -24.28
CA GLN A 448 11.55 0.34 -25.70
C GLN A 448 12.07 -1.07 -25.94
N SER A 449 13.13 -1.49 -25.25
CA SER A 449 13.66 -2.85 -25.38
C SER A 449 12.65 -3.89 -24.90
N TYR A 450 11.92 -3.62 -23.80
CA TYR A 450 10.86 -4.52 -23.32
C TYR A 450 9.74 -4.72 -24.37
N PHE A 451 9.19 -3.63 -24.93
CA PHE A 451 8.16 -3.75 -25.97
C PHE A 451 8.69 -4.38 -27.27
N ALA A 452 9.98 -4.17 -27.59
CA ALA A 452 10.62 -4.83 -28.74
C ALA A 452 10.78 -6.34 -28.53
N ILE A 453 11.15 -6.80 -27.33
CA ILE A 453 11.25 -8.23 -26.99
C ILE A 453 9.87 -8.90 -27.01
N GLY A 454 8.82 -8.20 -26.53
CA GLY A 454 7.44 -8.67 -26.58
C GLY A 454 6.91 -8.88 -28.01
N ALA A 455 7.25 -7.97 -28.94
CA ALA A 455 6.95 -8.14 -30.37
C ALA A 455 7.78 -9.28 -31.00
N SER A 456 9.02 -9.45 -30.55
CA SER A 456 9.98 -10.43 -31.06
C SER A 456 9.71 -11.87 -30.63
N ARG A 457 8.89 -12.15 -29.60
CA ARG A 457 8.57 -13.55 -29.21
C ARG A 457 7.89 -14.36 -30.32
N ARG A 458 7.13 -13.70 -31.22
CA ARG A 458 6.58 -14.35 -32.43
C ARG A 458 7.63 -14.56 -33.52
N ALA A 459 8.58 -13.64 -33.66
CA ALA A 459 9.66 -13.72 -34.64
C ALA A 459 10.75 -14.72 -34.23
N LEU A 460 11.11 -14.78 -32.94
CA LEU A 460 12.11 -15.72 -32.42
C LEU A 460 11.65 -17.17 -32.51
N CYS A 461 10.36 -17.49 -32.31
CA CYS A 461 9.89 -18.85 -32.54
C CYS A 461 9.97 -19.27 -34.01
N ILE A 462 9.71 -18.36 -34.95
CA ILE A 462 9.84 -18.64 -36.39
C ILE A 462 11.31 -18.79 -36.75
N ILE A 463 12.18 -17.88 -36.30
CA ILE A 463 13.62 -17.92 -36.58
C ILE A 463 14.25 -19.18 -35.96
N PHE A 464 13.92 -19.54 -34.72
CA PHE A 464 14.43 -20.74 -34.06
C PHE A 464 13.93 -22.03 -34.72
N LEU A 465 12.67 -22.09 -35.20
CA LEU A 465 12.18 -23.21 -36.00
C LEU A 465 12.86 -23.29 -37.38
N THR A 466 13.05 -22.19 -38.10
CA THR A 466 13.78 -22.19 -39.37
C THR A 466 15.26 -22.53 -39.20
N PHE A 467 15.88 -22.14 -38.08
CA PHE A 467 17.29 -22.39 -37.82
C PHE A 467 17.53 -23.83 -37.37
N THR A 468 16.69 -24.37 -36.48
CA THR A 468 16.78 -25.79 -36.08
C THR A 468 16.39 -26.73 -37.22
N LEU A 469 15.36 -26.42 -38.05
CA LEU A 469 15.07 -27.26 -39.23
C LEU A 469 16.16 -27.18 -40.30
N ASN A 470 16.73 -26.00 -40.61
CA ASN A 470 17.78 -25.91 -41.63
C ASN A 470 19.05 -26.66 -41.23
N VAL A 471 19.43 -26.61 -39.96
CA VAL A 471 20.60 -27.33 -39.44
C VAL A 471 20.34 -28.85 -39.41
N PHE A 472 19.13 -29.29 -39.07
CA PHE A 472 18.79 -30.73 -39.04
C PHE A 472 18.64 -31.34 -40.44
N VAL A 473 18.10 -30.58 -41.41
CA VAL A 473 17.87 -31.02 -42.79
C VAL A 473 19.17 -31.07 -43.60
N GLN A 474 20.17 -30.24 -43.29
CA GLN A 474 21.48 -30.27 -43.96
C GLN A 474 22.42 -31.38 -43.46
N CYS A 475 22.25 -31.87 -42.22
CA CYS A 475 23.22 -32.78 -41.62
C CYS A 475 22.86 -34.27 -41.69
N VAL A 476 21.63 -34.67 -42.04
CA VAL A 476 21.17 -36.06 -41.78
C VAL A 476 20.55 -36.80 -42.99
N PHE A 477 20.17 -36.13 -44.09
CA PHE A 477 19.44 -36.80 -45.19
C PHE A 477 20.16 -36.75 -46.55
N PRO A 478 20.23 -37.87 -47.30
CA PRO A 478 20.68 -37.84 -48.69
C PRO A 478 19.67 -37.10 -49.59
N ARG A 479 20.19 -36.38 -50.61
CA ARG A 479 19.48 -35.45 -51.51
C ARG A 479 18.08 -35.88 -52.01
N PRO A 480 17.78 -37.15 -52.35
CA PRO A 480 16.43 -37.50 -52.81
C PRO A 480 15.37 -37.41 -51.69
N PHE A 481 15.73 -37.65 -50.42
CA PHE A 481 14.82 -37.51 -49.28
C PHE A 481 14.53 -36.04 -48.96
N LEU A 482 15.52 -35.17 -49.18
CA LEU A 482 15.41 -33.71 -49.04
C LEU A 482 14.32 -33.12 -49.94
N LEU A 483 14.22 -33.60 -51.18
CA LEU A 483 13.23 -33.14 -52.17
C LEU A 483 11.80 -33.62 -51.82
N MET A 484 11.67 -34.81 -51.24
CA MET A 484 10.39 -35.33 -50.78
C MET A 484 9.89 -34.58 -49.54
N VAL A 485 10.77 -34.31 -48.57
CA VAL A 485 10.46 -33.53 -47.36
C VAL A 485 10.16 -32.08 -47.70
N LEU A 486 10.91 -31.45 -48.61
CA LEU A 486 10.63 -30.10 -49.09
C LEU A 486 9.32 -30.02 -49.87
N SER A 487 8.95 -31.07 -50.62
CA SER A 487 7.65 -31.14 -51.30
C SER A 487 6.50 -31.31 -50.31
N PHE A 488 6.66 -32.15 -49.28
CA PHE A 488 5.69 -32.27 -48.18
C PHE A 488 5.56 -30.96 -47.39
N TYR A 489 6.66 -30.26 -47.13
CA TYR A 489 6.67 -28.96 -46.48
C TYR A 489 6.00 -27.87 -47.33
N LYS A 490 6.18 -27.90 -48.66
CA LYS A 490 5.48 -27.01 -49.60
C LYS A 490 3.97 -27.28 -49.66
N ILE A 491 3.54 -28.53 -49.46
CA ILE A 491 2.14 -28.93 -49.38
C ILE A 491 1.53 -28.48 -48.05
N ILE A 492 2.25 -28.64 -46.93
CA ILE A 492 1.82 -28.18 -45.60
C ILE A 492 1.76 -26.64 -45.53
N MET A 493 2.71 -25.93 -46.11
CA MET A 493 2.75 -24.45 -46.14
C MET A 493 1.77 -23.82 -47.14
N ARG A 494 1.17 -24.59 -48.06
CA ARG A 494 0.09 -24.11 -48.95
C ARG A 494 -1.31 -24.30 -48.37
N ALA A 495 -1.45 -25.01 -47.24
CA ALA A 495 -2.72 -25.18 -46.55
C ALA A 495 -2.83 -24.16 -45.41
N ASP A 496 -3.36 -22.97 -45.71
CA ASP A 496 -3.61 -21.87 -44.77
C ASP A 496 -4.76 -22.15 -43.75
N GLN A 497 -5.02 -23.42 -43.43
CA GLN A 497 -6.10 -23.82 -42.53
C GLN A 497 -5.70 -25.01 -41.65
N PHE A 498 -4.82 -24.81 -40.66
CA PHE A 498 -4.83 -25.67 -39.46
C PHE A 498 -4.34 -24.90 -38.23
N SER A 499 -5.30 -24.31 -37.53
CA SER A 499 -5.15 -23.75 -36.19
C SER A 499 -5.11 -24.87 -35.13
N PHE A 500 -4.12 -25.77 -35.16
CA PHE A 500 -3.93 -26.77 -34.09
C PHE A 500 -2.50 -27.31 -34.09
N PHE A 501 -1.56 -26.57 -33.50
CA PHE A 501 -0.28 -27.14 -33.08
C PHE A 501 -0.14 -26.99 -31.56
N CYS A 502 -0.60 -28.03 -30.86
CA CYS A 502 -0.30 -28.24 -29.45
C CYS A 502 1.16 -28.73 -29.35
N PRO A 503 2.01 -28.16 -28.47
CA PRO A 503 3.42 -28.56 -28.32
C PRO A 503 3.60 -30.08 -28.13
N HIS A 504 2.62 -30.71 -27.49
CA HIS A 504 2.60 -32.15 -27.25
C HIS A 504 2.51 -33.01 -28.52
N ARG A 505 1.88 -32.52 -29.60
CA ARG A 505 1.77 -33.24 -30.88
C ARG A 505 3.03 -33.10 -31.74
N VAL A 506 3.73 -31.97 -31.62
CA VAL A 506 5.05 -31.80 -32.28
C VAL A 506 6.07 -32.75 -31.66
N LEU A 507 6.08 -32.85 -30.33
CA LEU A 507 6.92 -33.81 -29.62
C LEU A 507 6.57 -35.26 -29.99
N TRP A 508 5.29 -35.57 -30.19
CA TRP A 508 4.83 -36.90 -30.60
C TRP A 508 5.23 -37.25 -32.03
N ILE A 509 5.16 -36.30 -32.97
CA ILE A 509 5.63 -36.49 -34.36
C ILE A 509 7.15 -36.65 -34.39
N ILE A 510 7.89 -35.85 -33.60
CA ILE A 510 9.35 -35.99 -33.49
C ILE A 510 9.71 -37.36 -32.90
N ASN A 511 9.03 -37.80 -31.83
CA ASN A 511 9.25 -39.13 -31.26
C ASN A 511 8.89 -40.25 -32.24
N ALA A 512 7.77 -40.14 -32.97
CA ALA A 512 7.37 -41.14 -33.95
C ALA A 512 8.36 -41.23 -35.13
N VAL A 513 8.92 -40.10 -35.58
CA VAL A 513 9.96 -40.07 -36.60
C VAL A 513 11.27 -40.65 -36.06
N CYS A 514 11.64 -40.36 -34.82
CA CYS A 514 12.82 -40.94 -34.19
C CYS A 514 12.67 -42.46 -33.96
N GLU A 515 11.50 -42.95 -33.55
CA GLU A 515 11.27 -44.40 -33.39
C GLU A 515 11.24 -45.13 -34.74
N LEU A 516 10.63 -44.53 -35.78
CA LEU A 516 10.67 -45.08 -37.13
C LEU A 516 12.12 -45.18 -37.64
N GLN A 517 12.95 -44.20 -37.33
CA GLN A 517 14.36 -44.16 -37.71
C GLN A 517 15.20 -45.18 -36.92
N ILE A 518 14.90 -45.41 -35.64
CA ILE A 518 15.52 -46.47 -34.84
C ILE A 518 15.12 -47.87 -35.37
N SER A 519 13.87 -48.05 -35.82
CA SER A 519 13.42 -49.30 -36.43
C SER A 519 14.05 -49.54 -37.81
N ILE A 520 14.23 -48.51 -38.63
CA ILE A 520 14.89 -48.61 -39.93
C ILE A 520 16.39 -48.85 -39.79
N CYS A 521 17.04 -48.35 -38.74
CA CYS A 521 18.45 -48.64 -38.46
C CYS A 521 18.70 -49.99 -37.75
N ARG A 522 17.64 -50.68 -37.28
CA ARG A 522 17.73 -52.01 -36.68
C ARG A 522 17.42 -53.15 -37.67
N LEU A 523 16.75 -52.84 -38.78
CA LEU A 523 16.67 -53.68 -39.99
C LEU A 523 17.94 -53.51 -40.82
#